data_AF-A0A5N4CMW6-F1
#
_entry.id   AF-A0A5N4CMW6-F1
#
_cell.length_a   1.000
_cell.length_b   1.000
_cell.length_c   1.000
_cell.angle_alpha   90.00
_cell.angle_beta   90.00
_cell.angle_gamma   90.00
#
_symmetry.space_group_name_H-M   'P 1'
#
loop_
_entity.id
_entity.type
_entity.pdbx_description
1 polymer ?
#
loop_
_entity_poly.entity_id
_entity_poly.type
_entity_poly.pdbx_seq_one_letter_code
_entity_poly.pdbx_strand_id
1 'polypeptide(L)'
;MNLLREQSRTRPISPKEIERMVSIIHRKFSSIQMQLKQSTCEAVMILRSRFLDARRKRRNFNKQATEILNEYFYSHLSNPYPSEEAKEELAKKCGITVSQLKKPPRLGLTHMTSTSYIKKNMRFGVSNWFGNKRIRYKKNIGKFQEEANIYAAKTAVTATNVSAHGSQANSPSTPNSAG
;
A
#
# COMPACT_ATOMS: atom_id res chain seq x y z
N MET A 1 -17.62 18.58 -59.53
CA MET A 1 -18.29 19.64 -58.76
C MET A 1 -18.64 19.09 -57.39
N ASN A 2 -18.36 19.89 -56.37
CA ASN A 2 -18.19 19.51 -54.98
C ASN A 2 -19.56 19.28 -54.32
N LEU A 3 -19.98 18.02 -54.09
CA LEU A 3 -21.27 17.64 -53.50
C LEU A 3 -21.61 18.45 -52.24
N LEU A 4 -20.59 18.80 -51.45
CA LEU A 4 -20.71 19.66 -50.27
C LEU A 4 -21.14 21.10 -50.61
N ARG A 5 -20.68 21.66 -51.73
CA ARG A 5 -21.09 22.99 -52.22
C ARG A 5 -22.50 23.00 -52.81
N GLU A 6 -22.96 21.89 -53.38
CA GLU A 6 -24.35 21.77 -53.86
C GLU A 6 -25.31 21.60 -52.69
N GLN A 7 -24.99 20.73 -51.72
CA GLN A 7 -25.82 20.53 -50.52
C GLN A 7 -25.95 21.81 -49.67
N SER A 8 -24.89 22.63 -49.59
CA SER A 8 -24.93 23.90 -48.84
C SER A 8 -25.91 24.94 -49.43
N ARG A 9 -26.27 24.83 -50.71
CA ARG A 9 -27.27 25.72 -51.35
C ARG A 9 -28.69 25.35 -50.95
N THR A 10 -28.97 24.07 -50.71
CA THR A 10 -30.26 23.55 -50.24
C THR A 10 -30.42 23.59 -48.72
N ARG A 11 -29.32 23.57 -47.96
CA ARG A 11 -29.31 23.74 -46.49
C ARG A 11 -28.16 24.69 -46.11
N PRO A 12 -28.42 25.99 -45.92
CA PRO A 12 -27.36 26.93 -45.57
C PRO A 12 -26.81 26.60 -44.19
N ILE A 13 -25.54 26.20 -44.13
CA ILE A 13 -24.81 26.02 -42.88
C ILE A 13 -24.39 27.41 -42.41
N SER A 14 -24.85 27.82 -41.23
CA SER A 14 -24.49 29.13 -40.68
C SER A 14 -23.01 29.16 -40.32
N PRO A 15 -22.30 30.29 -40.53
CA PRO A 15 -20.92 30.45 -40.04
C PRO A 15 -20.77 30.10 -38.54
N LYS A 16 -21.81 30.40 -37.74
CA LYS A 16 -21.87 30.05 -36.31
C LYS A 16 -21.87 28.54 -36.06
N GLU A 17 -22.50 27.75 -36.94
CA GLU A 17 -22.50 26.29 -36.85
C GLU A 17 -21.13 25.72 -37.21
N ILE A 18 -20.47 26.29 -38.22
CA ILE A 18 -19.10 25.92 -38.61
C ILE A 18 -18.14 26.16 -37.43
N GLU A 19 -18.16 27.35 -36.83
CA GLU A 19 -17.34 27.68 -35.67
C GLU A 19 -17.58 26.74 -34.48
N ARG A 20 -18.86 26.43 -34.19
CA ARG A 20 -19.22 25.47 -33.13
C ARG A 20 -18.64 24.09 -33.42
N MET A 21 -18.76 23.59 -34.64
CA MET A 21 -18.24 22.27 -35.01
C MET A 21 -16.71 22.22 -34.94
N VAL A 22 -16.03 23.26 -35.42
CA VAL A 22 -14.57 23.39 -35.33
C VAL A 22 -14.10 23.43 -33.86
N SER A 23 -14.81 24.16 -32.99
CA SER A 23 -14.53 24.18 -31.55
C SER A 23 -14.67 22.79 -30.91
N ILE A 24 -15.70 22.03 -31.28
CA ILE A 24 -15.89 20.64 -30.82
C ILE A 24 -14.74 19.75 -31.29
N ILE A 25 -14.31 19.89 -32.55
CA ILE A 25 -13.18 19.14 -33.11
C ILE A 25 -11.89 19.45 -32.34
N HIS A 26 -11.58 20.73 -32.08
CA HIS A 26 -10.40 21.10 -31.29
C HIS A 26 -10.43 20.54 -29.87
N ARG A 27 -11.58 20.57 -29.20
CA ARG A 27 -11.74 19.96 -27.87
C ARG A 27 -11.49 18.46 -27.89
N LYS A 28 -12.05 17.75 -28.87
CA LYS A 28 -11.83 16.31 -29.05
C LYS A 28 -10.35 16.00 -29.34
N PHE A 29 -9.72 16.79 -30.21
CA PHE A 29 -8.30 16.64 -30.52
C PHE A 29 -7.41 16.83 -29.29
N SER A 30 -7.66 17.87 -28.50
CA SER A 30 -6.94 18.10 -27.23
C SER A 30 -7.14 16.97 -26.23
N SER A 31 -8.34 16.41 -26.14
CA SER A 31 -8.63 15.26 -25.29
C SER A 31 -7.85 14.02 -25.73
N ILE A 32 -7.86 13.70 -27.03
CA ILE A 32 -7.10 12.58 -27.60
C ILE A 32 -5.60 12.78 -27.36
N GLN A 33 -5.08 13.99 -27.60
CA GLN A 33 -3.67 14.30 -27.36
C GLN A 33 -3.29 14.06 -25.89
N MET A 34 -4.14 14.47 -24.95
CA MET A 34 -3.91 14.24 -23.52
C MET A 34 -3.93 12.74 -23.18
N GLN A 35 -4.90 11.99 -23.71
CA GLN A 35 -5.00 10.54 -23.52
C GLN A 35 -3.78 9.80 -24.06
N LEU A 36 -3.28 10.17 -25.24
CA LEU A 36 -2.08 9.58 -25.83
C LEU A 36 -0.83 9.87 -24.99
N LYS A 37 -0.67 11.11 -24.51
CA LYS A 37 0.43 11.48 -23.61
C LYS A 37 0.36 10.67 -22.30
N GLN A 38 -0.83 10.53 -21.73
CA GLN A 38 -1.06 9.76 -20.51
C GLN A 38 -0.72 8.28 -20.72
N SER A 39 -1.25 7.65 -21.77
CA SER A 39 -1.00 6.24 -22.10
C SER A 39 0.49 5.96 -22.35
N THR A 40 1.16 6.87 -23.06
CA THR A 40 2.62 6.75 -23.29
C THR A 40 3.40 6.87 -21.98
N CYS A 41 3.04 7.84 -21.13
CA CYS A 41 3.67 8.02 -19.83
C CYS A 41 3.49 6.77 -18.94
N GLU A 42 2.27 6.22 -18.89
CA GLU A 42 1.97 4.99 -18.15
C GLU A 42 2.79 3.80 -18.66
N ALA A 43 2.86 3.60 -19.98
CA ALA A 43 3.65 2.53 -20.58
C ALA A 43 5.13 2.66 -20.23
N VAL A 44 5.69 3.87 -20.28
CA VAL A 44 7.09 4.15 -19.89
C VAL A 44 7.29 3.87 -18.40
N MET A 45 6.35 4.25 -17.54
CA MET A 45 6.43 3.97 -16.10
C MET A 45 6.38 2.48 -15.79
N ILE A 46 5.54 1.71 -16.50
CA ILE A 46 5.46 0.25 -16.37
C ILE A 46 6.77 -0.39 -16.81
N LEU A 47 7.29 -0.01 -17.98
CA LEU A 47 8.55 -0.54 -18.50
C LEU A 47 9.70 -0.25 -17.54
N ARG A 48 9.75 0.98 -17.01
CA ARG A 48 10.73 1.39 -16.01
C ARG A 48 10.62 0.58 -14.72
N SER A 49 9.42 0.35 -14.21
CA SER A 49 9.20 -0.48 -13.02
C SER A 49 9.72 -1.89 -13.26
N ARG A 50 9.33 -2.54 -14.37
CA ARG A 50 9.78 -3.90 -14.72
C ARG A 50 11.29 -4.01 -14.80
N PHE A 51 11.96 -3.05 -15.43
CA PHE A 51 13.42 -3.03 -15.52
C PHE A 51 14.10 -2.86 -14.15
N LEU A 52 13.60 -1.96 -13.31
CA LEU A 52 14.15 -1.73 -11.97
C LEU A 52 13.85 -2.89 -11.01
N ASP A 53 12.68 -3.52 -11.15
CA ASP A 53 12.27 -4.72 -10.40
C ASP A 53 13.15 -5.91 -10.77
N ALA A 54 13.44 -6.13 -12.06
CA ALA A 54 14.33 -7.18 -12.53
C ALA A 54 15.77 -7.04 -11.99
N ARG A 55 16.22 -5.80 -11.76
CA ARG A 55 17.51 -5.52 -11.12
C ARG A 55 17.48 -5.64 -9.59
N ARG A 56 16.31 -5.75 -8.97
CA ARG A 56 16.18 -5.79 -7.52
C ARG A 56 16.48 -7.21 -7.03
N LYS A 57 17.63 -7.37 -6.37
CA LYS A 57 17.93 -8.60 -5.63
C LYS A 57 16.94 -8.75 -4.46
N ARG A 58 16.30 -9.91 -4.37
CA ARG A 58 15.44 -10.27 -3.24
C ARG A 58 16.30 -10.23 -1.97
N ARG A 59 15.90 -9.41 -1.01
CA ARG A 59 16.53 -9.35 0.32
C ARG A 59 15.62 -10.07 1.30
N ASN A 60 16.21 -10.87 2.18
CA ASN A 60 15.48 -11.41 3.31
C ASN A 60 15.16 -10.27 4.29
N PHE A 61 14.04 -10.39 5.00
CA PHE A 61 13.77 -9.52 6.13
C PHE A 61 14.86 -9.69 7.18
N ASN A 62 15.18 -8.62 7.91
CA ASN A 62 16.06 -8.75 9.06
C ASN A 62 15.37 -9.61 10.15
N LYS A 63 16.16 -10.11 11.10
CA LYS A 63 15.67 -11.03 12.14
C LYS A 63 14.59 -10.38 12.99
N GLN A 64 14.80 -9.12 13.39
CA GLN A 64 13.85 -8.33 14.19
C GLN A 64 12.48 -8.16 13.51
N ALA A 65 12.46 -7.83 12.21
CA ALA A 65 11.23 -7.72 11.43
C ALA A 65 10.50 -9.07 11.34
N THR A 66 11.25 -10.16 11.15
CA THR A 66 10.66 -11.50 11.09
C THR A 66 10.06 -11.91 12.45
N GLU A 67 10.71 -11.54 13.56
CA GLU A 67 10.20 -11.77 14.92
C GLU A 67 8.90 -11.01 15.16
N ILE A 68 8.85 -9.70 14.83
CA ILE A 68 7.63 -8.87 14.96
C ILE A 68 6.47 -9.47 14.15
N LEU A 69 6.73 -9.90 12.91
CA LEU A 69 5.70 -10.49 12.05
C LEU A 69 5.22 -11.86 12.55
N ASN A 70 6.15 -12.68 13.05
CA ASN A 70 5.82 -13.98 13.64
C ASN A 70 5.01 -13.83 14.94
N GLU A 71 5.39 -12.89 15.81
CA GLU A 71 4.68 -12.62 17.07
C GLU A 71 3.21 -12.24 16.80
N TYR A 72 2.95 -11.35 15.85
CA TYR A 72 1.59 -11.05 15.42
C TYR A 72 0.87 -12.28 14.85
N PHE A 73 1.54 -13.04 13.99
CA PHE A 73 0.94 -14.22 13.34
C PHE A 73 0.51 -15.28 14.36
N TYR A 74 1.36 -15.60 15.34
CA TYR A 74 1.07 -16.64 16.33
C TYR A 74 0.12 -16.16 17.43
N SER A 75 0.14 -14.89 17.81
CA SER A 75 -0.89 -14.32 18.70
C SER A 75 -2.29 -14.27 18.06
N HIS A 76 -2.37 -14.24 16.73
CA HIS A 76 -3.62 -14.18 15.97
C HIS A 76 -3.84 -15.46 15.12
N LEU A 77 -3.39 -16.62 15.60
CA LEU A 77 -3.37 -17.85 14.81
C LEU A 77 -4.77 -18.29 14.33
N SER A 78 -5.82 -17.97 15.09
CA SER A 78 -7.22 -18.22 14.71
C SER A 78 -7.66 -17.39 13.50
N ASN A 79 -7.18 -16.14 13.40
CA ASN A 79 -7.50 -15.22 12.32
C ASN A 79 -6.27 -14.37 11.89
N PRO A 80 -5.28 -14.96 11.18
CA PRO A 80 -4.03 -14.30 10.84
C PRO A 80 -4.17 -13.43 9.57
N TYR A 81 -5.18 -12.56 9.57
CA TYR A 81 -5.50 -11.60 8.51
C TYR A 81 -5.48 -10.18 9.10
N PRO A 82 -4.30 -9.55 9.25
CA PRO A 82 -4.21 -8.21 9.80
C PRO A 82 -5.00 -7.21 8.98
N SER A 83 -5.65 -6.27 9.66
CA SER A 83 -6.32 -5.15 9.02
C SER A 83 -5.32 -4.26 8.27
N GLU A 84 -5.85 -3.43 7.40
CA GLU A 84 -5.11 -2.47 6.60
C GLU A 84 -4.29 -1.48 7.47
N GLU A 85 -4.78 -1.14 8.66
CA GLU A 85 -4.10 -0.32 9.68
C GLU A 85 -3.02 -1.12 10.42
N ALA A 86 -3.33 -2.34 10.87
CA ALA A 86 -2.37 -3.21 11.54
C ALA A 86 -1.15 -3.51 10.65
N LYS A 87 -1.36 -3.69 9.34
CA LYS A 87 -0.26 -3.83 8.37
C LYS A 87 0.64 -2.61 8.30
N GLU A 88 0.08 -1.40 8.45
CA GLU A 88 0.86 -0.17 8.45
C GLU A 88 1.72 -0.06 9.71
N GLU A 89 1.16 -0.39 10.87
CA GLU A 89 1.93 -0.44 12.13
C GLU A 89 3.05 -1.49 12.09
N LEU A 90 2.76 -2.70 11.60
CA LEU A 90 3.75 -3.75 11.45
C LEU A 90 4.86 -3.32 10.48
N ALA A 91 4.52 -2.66 9.37
CA ALA A 91 5.52 -2.13 8.44
C ALA A 91 6.43 -1.08 9.09
N LYS A 92 5.87 -0.19 9.92
CA LYS A 92 6.62 0.79 10.71
C LYS A 92 7.55 0.12 11.70
N LYS A 93 7.05 -0.82 12.51
CA LYS A 93 7.82 -1.57 13.53
C LYS A 93 8.94 -2.41 12.92
N CYS A 94 8.71 -3.01 11.76
CA CYS A 94 9.70 -3.84 11.06
C CYS A 94 10.83 -3.02 10.41
N GLY A 95 10.79 -1.69 10.48
CA GLY A 95 11.77 -0.83 9.83
C GLY A 95 11.82 -1.03 8.31
N ILE A 96 10.73 -1.53 7.71
CA ILE A 96 10.56 -1.67 6.25
C ILE A 96 10.30 -0.25 5.72
N THR A 97 11.29 0.61 5.88
CA THR A 97 11.22 2.05 5.60
C THR A 97 11.44 2.31 4.11
N VAL A 98 10.89 3.44 3.68
CA VAL A 98 10.91 4.01 2.31
C VAL A 98 12.32 4.01 1.68
N SER A 99 13.41 3.94 2.46
CA SER A 99 14.78 3.88 1.93
C SER A 99 15.12 2.65 1.07
N GLN A 100 14.35 1.55 1.16
CA GLN A 100 14.49 0.43 0.22
C GLN A 100 13.71 0.64 -1.09
N LEU A 101 12.85 1.66 -1.16
CA LEU A 101 12.15 2.12 -2.36
C LEU A 101 12.91 3.32 -2.91
N LYS A 102 13.68 3.08 -3.97
CA LYS A 102 14.35 4.13 -4.75
C LYS A 102 13.32 5.23 -5.04
N LYS A 103 13.60 6.47 -4.60
CA LYS A 103 12.73 7.64 -4.82
C LYS A 103 12.22 7.64 -6.27
N PRO A 104 10.95 8.01 -6.51
CA PRO A 104 10.48 8.18 -7.87
C PRO A 104 11.42 9.16 -8.59
N PRO A 105 11.63 8.95 -9.90
CA PRO A 105 12.48 9.82 -10.70
C PRO A 105 11.92 11.23 -10.61
N ARG A 106 12.78 12.20 -10.28
CA ARG A 106 12.44 13.63 -10.40
C ARG A 106 12.31 13.98 -11.89
N LEU A 107 11.23 13.55 -12.53
CA LEU A 107 10.80 14.06 -13.82
C LEU A 107 9.35 14.48 -13.61
N GLY A 108 9.15 15.81 -13.55
CA GLY A 108 7.95 16.44 -13.05
C GLY A 108 6.72 16.20 -13.91
N LEU A 109 6.04 15.07 -13.71
CA LEU A 109 4.64 14.88 -14.07
C LEU A 109 3.84 14.54 -12.81
N THR A 110 3.12 15.54 -12.33
CA THR A 110 2.11 15.46 -11.30
C THR A 110 0.94 14.61 -11.80
N HIS A 111 0.72 13.41 -11.24
CA HIS A 111 -0.61 12.82 -10.98
C HIS A 111 -0.58 11.41 -10.36
N MET A 112 0.48 11.06 -9.63
CA MET A 112 0.32 10.20 -8.45
C MET A 112 1.07 10.87 -7.32
N THR A 113 0.38 11.22 -6.23
CA THR A 113 1.08 11.77 -5.05
C THR A 113 2.10 10.72 -4.61
N SER A 114 3.37 11.13 -4.53
CA SER A 114 4.50 10.29 -4.12
C SER A 114 4.15 9.46 -2.87
N THR A 115 3.34 10.02 -1.98
CA THR A 115 2.77 9.41 -0.77
C THR A 115 1.93 8.15 -1.03
N SER A 116 1.08 8.12 -2.07
CA SER A 116 0.16 6.99 -2.33
C SER A 116 0.90 5.76 -2.88
N TYR A 117 1.87 5.98 -3.77
CA TYR A 117 2.75 4.93 -4.28
C TYR A 117 3.60 4.31 -3.16
N ILE A 118 4.10 5.15 -2.25
CA ILE A 118 4.92 4.73 -1.11
C ILE A 118 4.09 3.89 -0.12
N LYS A 119 2.88 4.34 0.25
CA LYS A 119 1.98 3.58 1.13
C LYS A 119 1.61 2.21 0.55
N LYS A 120 1.34 2.13 -0.76
CA LYS A 120 1.00 0.87 -1.44
C LYS A 120 2.14 -0.15 -1.43
N ASN A 121 3.38 0.29 -1.61
CA ASN A 121 4.55 -0.60 -1.64
C ASN A 121 4.98 -1.08 -0.23
N MET A 122 4.86 -0.23 0.80
CA MET A 122 5.13 -0.63 2.20
C MET A 122 4.19 -1.76 2.66
N ARG A 123 2.88 -1.60 2.41
CA ARG A 123 1.87 -2.62 2.71
C ARG A 123 2.06 -3.92 1.95
N PHE A 124 2.63 -3.87 0.74
CA PHE A 124 2.81 -5.04 -0.10
C PHE A 124 3.82 -6.03 0.49
N GLY A 125 4.89 -5.53 1.13
CA GLY A 125 5.88 -6.36 1.80
C GLY A 125 5.30 -7.20 2.94
N VAL A 126 4.53 -6.56 3.84
CA VAL A 126 3.87 -7.23 4.97
C VAL A 126 2.75 -8.15 4.47
N SER A 127 1.92 -7.69 3.53
CA SER A 127 0.83 -8.51 2.97
C SER A 127 1.34 -9.79 2.31
N ASN A 128 2.42 -9.70 1.53
CA ASN A 128 3.07 -10.86 0.92
C ASN A 128 3.67 -11.80 1.96
N TRP A 129 4.27 -11.26 3.02
CA TRP A 129 4.82 -12.09 4.09
C TRP A 129 3.71 -12.91 4.77
N PHE A 130 2.59 -12.29 5.15
CA PHE A 130 1.46 -12.98 5.78
C PHE A 130 0.80 -14.01 4.85
N GLY A 131 0.63 -13.67 3.56
CA GLY A 131 0.14 -14.63 2.56
C GLY A 131 1.02 -15.87 2.47
N ASN A 132 2.34 -15.67 2.39
CA ASN A 132 3.31 -16.78 2.34
C ASN A 132 3.35 -17.57 3.66
N LYS A 133 3.32 -16.91 4.82
CA LYS A 133 3.37 -17.57 6.13
C LYS A 133 2.14 -18.46 6.33
N ARG A 134 0.93 -17.99 5.99
CA ARG A 134 -0.30 -18.82 6.05
C ARG A 134 -0.20 -20.09 5.20
N ILE A 135 0.27 -19.96 3.96
CA ILE A 135 0.43 -21.11 3.05
C ILE A 135 1.45 -22.10 3.62
N ARG A 136 2.60 -21.62 4.11
CA ARG A 136 3.64 -22.48 4.69
C ARG A 136 3.17 -23.19 5.95
N TYR A 137 2.51 -22.46 6.84
CA TYR A 137 1.96 -22.97 8.10
C TYR A 137 0.96 -24.09 7.83
N LYS A 138 -0.05 -23.83 6.97
CA LYS A 138 -1.07 -24.83 6.62
C LYS A 138 -0.48 -26.07 5.95
N LYS A 139 0.60 -25.93 5.17
CA LYS A 139 1.25 -27.05 4.48
C LYS A 139 2.09 -27.95 5.40
N ASN A 140 2.59 -27.45 6.54
CA ASN A 140 3.51 -28.19 7.41
C ASN A 140 3.23 -27.92 8.90
N ILE A 141 2.00 -28.18 9.34
CA ILE A 141 1.55 -27.85 10.71
C ILE A 141 2.50 -28.38 11.78
N GLY A 142 2.92 -29.65 11.72
CA GLY A 142 3.78 -30.25 12.74
C GLY A 142 5.11 -29.51 12.94
N LYS A 143 5.75 -29.06 11.86
CA LYS A 143 7.01 -28.29 11.92
C LYS A 143 6.81 -26.89 12.49
N PHE A 144 5.68 -26.26 12.20
CA PHE A 144 5.39 -24.91 12.67
C PHE A 144 4.75 -24.88 14.05
N GLN A 145 4.30 -26.02 14.59
CA GLN A 145 3.80 -26.13 15.95
C GLN A 145 4.89 -25.86 16.99
N GLU A 146 6.12 -26.34 16.73
CA GLU A 146 7.27 -26.05 17.59
C GLU A 146 7.61 -24.55 17.59
N GLU A 147 7.55 -23.90 16.42
CA GLU A 147 7.70 -22.45 16.32
C GLU A 147 6.57 -21.73 17.08
N ALA A 148 5.31 -22.17 16.93
CA ALA A 148 4.17 -21.60 17.65
C ALA A 148 4.32 -21.69 19.18
N ASN A 149 4.82 -22.83 19.68
CA ASN A 149 5.06 -23.03 21.11
C ASN A 149 6.10 -22.04 21.66
N ILE A 150 7.16 -21.74 20.89
CA ILE A 150 8.17 -20.74 21.27
C ILE A 150 7.53 -19.35 21.42
N TYR A 151 6.67 -18.95 20.48
CA TYR A 151 6.02 -17.64 20.54
C TYR A 151 4.96 -17.57 21.64
N ALA A 152 4.22 -18.65 21.91
CA ALA A 152 3.30 -18.74 23.04
C ALA A 152 4.02 -18.59 24.39
N ALA A 153 5.18 -19.25 24.56
CA ALA A 153 6.00 -19.13 25.76
C ALA A 153 6.52 -17.70 25.95
N LYS A 154 6.97 -17.03 24.87
CA LYS A 154 7.40 -15.63 24.93
C LYS A 154 6.29 -14.69 25.37
N THR A 155 5.08 -14.84 24.81
CA THR A 155 3.91 -14.05 25.22
C THR A 155 3.58 -14.26 26.69
N ALA A 156 3.66 -15.49 27.20
CA ALA A 156 3.44 -15.77 28.61
C ALA A 156 4.46 -15.08 29.53
N VAL A 157 5.75 -15.11 29.17
CA VAL A 157 6.82 -14.45 29.95
C VAL A 157 6.68 -12.92 29.95
N THR A 158 6.31 -12.32 28.82
CA THR A 158 6.03 -10.88 28.75
C THR A 158 4.81 -10.51 29.60
N ALA A 159 3.75 -11.33 29.57
CA ALA A 159 2.57 -11.10 30.42
C ALA A 159 2.91 -11.18 31.92
N THR A 160 3.74 -12.16 32.34
CA THR A 160 4.17 -12.27 33.75
C THR A 160 5.03 -11.10 34.21
N ASN A 161 5.88 -10.56 33.35
CA ASN A 161 6.70 -9.39 33.66
C ASN A 161 5.87 -8.09 33.78
N VAL A 162 4.83 -7.94 32.96
CA VAL A 162 3.89 -6.81 33.07
C VAL A 162 3.07 -6.91 34.37
N SER A 163 2.63 -8.11 34.77
CA SER A 163 1.95 -8.30 36.05
C SER A 163 2.86 -8.09 37.27
N ALA A 164 4.16 -8.37 37.16
CA ALA A 164 5.12 -8.15 38.25
C ALA A 164 5.46 -6.67 38.48
N HIS A 165 5.32 -5.82 37.46
CA HIS A 165 5.55 -4.36 37.57
C HIS A 165 4.29 -3.56 37.94
N GLY A 166 3.12 -4.19 37.97
CA GLY A 166 1.83 -3.56 38.30
C GLY A 166 1.42 -3.63 39.77
N SER A 167 2.21 -4.24 40.64
CA SER A 167 1.85 -4.47 42.06
C SER A 167 2.37 -3.42 43.05
N GLN A 168 2.88 -2.27 42.60
CA GLN A 168 3.12 -1.09 43.44
C GLN A 168 2.20 0.06 43.04
N ALA A 169 0.93 0.00 43.45
CA ALA A 169 0.05 1.15 43.45
C ALA A 169 -0.75 1.18 44.77
N ASN A 170 -0.42 2.19 45.58
CA ASN A 170 -0.97 2.62 46.86
C ASN A 170 -2.42 2.19 47.16
N SER A 171 -2.61 1.56 48.32
CA SER A 171 -3.89 1.53 49.03
C SER A 171 -4.27 2.94 49.52
N PRO A 172 -5.55 3.36 49.46
CA PRO A 172 -5.98 4.64 49.98
C PRO A 172 -6.21 4.58 51.50
N SER A 173 -5.57 5.47 52.26
CA SER A 173 -5.80 5.63 53.70
C SER A 173 -7.13 6.35 53.98
N THR A 174 -7.95 5.78 54.85
CA THR A 174 -9.18 6.39 55.39
C THR A 174 -8.83 7.51 56.39
N PRO A 175 -9.48 8.70 56.34
CA PRO A 175 -9.30 9.70 57.39
C PRO A 175 -10.25 9.41 58.56
N ASN A 176 -9.69 9.37 59.77
CA ASN A 176 -10.42 9.27 61.03
C ASN A 176 -10.70 10.70 61.51
N SER A 177 -11.96 11.06 61.78
CA SER A 177 -12.33 12.38 62.30
C SER A 177 -12.64 12.26 63.80
N ALA A 178 -11.84 12.91 64.63
CA ALA A 178 -12.13 13.19 66.03
C ALA A 178 -11.97 14.71 66.23
N GLY A 179 -13.01 15.35 66.79
CA GLY A 179 -13.12 16.78 67.02
C GLY A 179 -14.53 17.27 66.80
#